data_AF-A0A812I6K4-F1
#
_entry.id   AF-A0A812I6K4-F1
#
_cell.length_a   1.000
_cell.length_b   1.000
_cell.length_c   1.000
_cell.angle_alpha   90.00
_cell.angle_beta   90.00
_cell.angle_gamma   90.00
#
_symmetry.space_group_name_H-M   'P 1'
#
loop_
_entity.id
_entity.type
_entity.pdbx_description
1 polymer ?
#
loop_
_entity_poly.entity_id
_entity_poly.type
_entity_poly.pdbx_seq_one_letter_code
_entity_poly.pdbx_strand_id
1 'polypeptide(L)'
;MRPSDMGRPIPYLEQVLLDFPDLVVVAGHIGAPWLDEMLFLAGKFPNLYIDTSAYLPSRYPHALVEYMRGRGAKRVLYGSNYPMIQHQAIQQQLTNLNLEDDKMRLIKRIHEYKRQLMNILFVIHRYLELKRASPGDREQCQKRVVLIGGKAATAYANAKIIIKLINNVAKVINADPETSAYLKCAFVPNYCVSAAQVLIPASDVSEHISTAGTEP
;
A
#
# COMPACT_ATOMS: atom_id res chain seq x y z
N MET A 1 -7.73 -3.12 29.83
CA MET A 1 -7.65 -3.94 28.61
C MET A 1 -9.04 -4.47 28.29
N ARG A 2 -9.42 -4.57 27.00
CA ARG A 2 -10.65 -5.27 26.59
C ARG A 2 -10.34 -6.75 26.40
N PRO A 3 -11.30 -7.67 26.59
CA PRO A 3 -11.12 -9.08 26.28
C PRO A 3 -10.76 -9.28 24.80
N SER A 4 -9.87 -10.23 24.51
CA SER A 4 -9.50 -10.56 23.13
C SER A 4 -10.69 -11.09 22.32
N ASP A 5 -11.71 -11.66 22.98
CA ASP A 5 -12.87 -12.32 22.37
C ASP A 5 -13.58 -11.51 21.28
N MET A 6 -13.55 -10.17 21.38
CA MET A 6 -14.10 -9.27 20.34
C MET A 6 -13.39 -9.40 18.97
N GLY A 7 -12.19 -9.98 18.95
CA GLY A 7 -11.43 -10.28 17.74
C GLY A 7 -11.63 -11.70 17.21
N ARG A 8 -12.48 -12.51 17.85
CA ARG A 8 -12.73 -13.89 17.46
C ARG A 8 -13.47 -13.94 16.11
N PRO A 9 -13.04 -14.76 15.14
CA PRO A 9 -13.70 -14.83 13.85
C PRO A 9 -15.11 -15.43 13.91
N ILE A 10 -15.32 -16.48 14.70
CA ILE A 10 -16.63 -17.12 14.83
C ILE A 10 -17.22 -16.78 16.22
N PRO A 11 -18.45 -16.24 16.30
CA PRO A 11 -19.40 -16.00 15.21
C PRO A 11 -19.28 -14.61 14.56
N TYR A 12 -18.46 -13.71 15.10
CA TYR A 12 -18.56 -12.28 14.82
C TYR A 12 -18.23 -11.90 13.37
N LEU A 13 -17.07 -12.33 12.86
CA LEU A 13 -16.68 -12.10 11.48
C LEU A 13 -17.52 -12.93 10.51
N GLU A 14 -17.88 -14.15 10.90
CA GLU A 14 -18.76 -15.01 10.10
C GLU A 14 -20.11 -14.34 9.82
N GLN A 15 -20.72 -13.70 10.83
CA GLN A 15 -21.98 -12.99 10.65
C GLN A 15 -21.84 -11.84 9.64
N VAL A 16 -20.75 -11.07 9.71
CA VAL A 16 -20.47 -9.99 8.74
C VAL A 16 -20.34 -10.56 7.32
N LEU A 17 -19.69 -11.70 7.16
CA LEU A 17 -19.51 -12.32 5.85
C LEU A 17 -20.83 -12.87 5.27
N LEU A 18 -21.74 -13.33 6.13
CA LEU A 18 -23.09 -13.75 5.75
C LEU A 18 -23.98 -12.55 5.37
N ASP A 19 -23.93 -11.48 6.17
CA ASP A 19 -24.77 -10.30 5.97
C ASP A 19 -24.34 -9.48 4.74
N PHE A 20 -23.05 -9.52 4.38
CA PHE A 20 -22.46 -8.73 3.31
C PHE A 20 -21.65 -9.60 2.32
N PRO A 21 -22.29 -10.44 1.50
CA PRO A 21 -21.59 -11.38 0.61
C PRO A 21 -20.75 -10.69 -0.47
N ASP A 22 -21.12 -9.47 -0.88
CA ASP A 22 -20.40 -8.68 -1.88
C ASP A 22 -19.23 -7.86 -1.29
N LEU A 23 -19.15 -7.74 0.04
CA LEU A 23 -18.10 -6.98 0.70
C LEU A 23 -16.79 -7.78 0.72
N VAL A 24 -15.73 -7.22 0.13
CA VAL A 24 -14.38 -7.79 0.26
C VAL A 24 -13.81 -7.46 1.63
N VAL A 25 -13.48 -8.49 2.40
CA VAL A 25 -12.97 -8.36 3.76
C VAL A 25 -11.50 -8.81 3.83
N VAL A 26 -10.67 -8.04 4.53
CA VAL A 26 -9.27 -8.39 4.80
C VAL A 26 -9.06 -8.47 6.31
N ALA A 27 -8.85 -9.67 6.82
CA ALA A 27 -8.58 -9.93 8.23
C ALA A 27 -7.07 -9.93 8.51
N GLY A 28 -6.61 -8.92 9.25
CA GLY A 28 -5.19 -8.77 9.59
C GLY A 28 -4.70 -9.70 10.70
N HIS A 29 -3.39 -9.68 10.95
CA HIS A 29 -2.72 -10.38 12.05
C HIS A 29 -2.93 -11.90 12.03
N ILE A 30 -3.00 -12.50 10.84
CA ILE A 30 -3.13 -13.96 10.63
C ILE A 30 -4.31 -14.64 11.35
N GLY A 31 -5.22 -13.88 11.96
CA GLY A 31 -6.27 -14.43 12.80
C GLY A 31 -5.88 -14.80 14.22
N ALA A 32 -4.71 -14.38 14.72
CA ALA A 32 -4.27 -14.79 16.05
C ALA A 32 -5.21 -14.30 17.18
N PRO A 33 -5.50 -15.13 18.20
CA PRO A 33 -5.07 -16.53 18.39
C PRO A 33 -5.91 -17.60 17.65
N TRP A 34 -6.97 -17.24 16.95
CA TRP A 34 -7.92 -18.15 16.27
C TRP A 34 -7.56 -18.45 14.81
N LEU A 35 -6.30 -18.84 14.55
CA LEU A 35 -5.85 -19.13 13.18
C LEU A 35 -6.74 -20.19 12.50
N ASP A 36 -7.10 -21.26 13.19
CA ASP A 36 -7.89 -22.35 12.59
C ASP A 36 -9.29 -21.89 12.17
N GLU A 37 -9.95 -21.06 12.98
CA GLU A 37 -11.22 -20.44 12.62
C GLU A 37 -11.06 -19.52 11.40
N MET A 38 -9.98 -18.74 11.36
CA MET A 38 -9.69 -17.88 10.19
C MET A 38 -9.43 -18.68 8.91
N LEU A 39 -8.65 -19.76 8.98
CA LEU A 39 -8.38 -20.62 7.83
C LEU A 39 -9.64 -21.35 7.37
N PHE A 40 -10.51 -21.73 8.30
CA PHE A 40 -11.82 -22.30 7.99
C PHE A 40 -12.70 -21.27 7.25
N LEU A 41 -12.88 -20.07 7.81
CA LEU A 41 -13.68 -19.02 7.20
C LEU A 41 -13.11 -18.57 5.84
N ALA A 42 -11.79 -18.46 5.70
CA ALA A 42 -11.15 -18.05 4.44
C ALA A 42 -11.34 -19.10 3.33
N GLY A 43 -11.53 -20.36 3.71
CA GLY A 43 -11.93 -21.43 2.80
C GLY A 43 -13.41 -21.45 2.47
N LYS A 44 -14.28 -21.04 3.41
CA LYS A 44 -15.73 -20.98 3.24
C LYS A 44 -16.20 -19.77 2.43
N PHE A 45 -15.58 -18.61 2.64
CA PHE A 45 -16.02 -17.33 2.08
C PHE A 45 -15.05 -16.79 1.03
N PRO A 46 -15.42 -16.75 -0.27
CA PRO A 46 -14.56 -16.30 -1.37
C PRO A 46 -14.30 -14.79 -1.37
N ASN A 47 -14.91 -14.02 -0.48
CA ASN A 47 -14.66 -12.59 -0.27
C ASN A 47 -13.74 -12.29 0.94
N LEU A 48 -13.31 -13.29 1.71
CA LEU A 48 -12.40 -13.13 2.86
C LEU A 48 -10.92 -13.39 2.54
N TYR A 49 -10.08 -12.39 2.74
CA TYR A 49 -8.62 -12.46 2.62
C TYR A 49 -7.96 -12.37 4.00
N ILE A 50 -6.81 -13.01 4.16
CA ILE A 50 -5.98 -12.95 5.39
C ILE A 50 -4.80 -12.03 5.10
N ASP A 51 -4.45 -11.15 6.03
CA ASP A 51 -3.25 -10.32 5.97
C ASP A 51 -2.25 -10.75 7.06
N THR A 52 -0.99 -10.89 6.66
CA THR A 52 0.09 -11.37 7.54
C THR A 52 0.83 -10.27 8.28
N SER A 53 0.30 -9.04 8.25
CA SER A 53 0.88 -7.93 8.99
C SER A 53 1.06 -8.31 10.48
N ALA A 54 2.15 -7.82 11.06
CA ALA A 54 2.64 -8.11 12.41
C ALA A 54 3.47 -9.37 12.61
N TYR A 55 3.60 -10.21 11.60
CA TYR A 55 4.42 -11.41 11.70
C TYR A 55 5.54 -11.41 10.64
N LEU A 56 6.74 -11.71 11.10
CA LEU A 56 7.82 -12.13 10.22
C LEU A 56 7.42 -13.46 9.54
N PRO A 57 7.77 -13.68 8.26
CA PRO A 57 7.53 -14.97 7.60
C PRO A 57 8.10 -16.17 8.34
N SER A 58 9.27 -16.00 8.99
CA SER A 58 9.86 -17.01 9.88
C SER A 58 9.01 -17.39 11.09
N ARG A 59 8.00 -16.58 11.43
CA ARG A 59 7.07 -16.80 12.55
C ARG A 59 5.68 -17.23 12.10
N TYR A 60 5.47 -17.46 10.80
CA TYR A 60 4.19 -17.94 10.32
C TYR A 60 3.95 -19.36 10.85
N PRO A 61 2.79 -19.62 11.47
CA PRO A 61 2.44 -20.97 11.88
C PRO A 61 2.42 -21.91 10.67
N HIS A 62 2.82 -23.17 10.86
CA HIS A 62 2.91 -24.15 9.78
C HIS A 62 1.59 -24.29 9.00
N ALA A 63 0.45 -24.29 9.71
CA ALA A 63 -0.87 -24.37 9.11
C ALA A 63 -1.16 -23.22 8.11
N LEU A 64 -0.68 -22.01 8.43
CA LEU A 64 -0.80 -20.86 7.53
C LEU A 64 0.08 -21.03 6.29
N VAL A 65 1.32 -21.50 6.46
CA VAL A 65 2.24 -21.72 5.34
C VAL A 65 1.70 -22.79 4.37
N GLU A 66 1.18 -23.90 4.88
CA GLU A 66 0.56 -24.95 4.08
C GLU A 66 -0.69 -24.44 3.35
N TYR A 67 -1.52 -23.64 4.02
CA TYR A 67 -2.66 -22.99 3.38
C TYR A 67 -2.21 -22.07 2.23
N MET A 68 -1.16 -21.28 2.43
CA MET A 68 -0.58 -20.37 1.42
C MET A 68 0.02 -21.12 0.23
N ARG A 69 0.56 -22.32 0.43
CA ARG A 69 1.06 -23.17 -0.66
C ARG A 69 -0.06 -23.80 -1.48
N GLY A 70 -1.14 -24.22 -0.82
CA GLY A 70 -2.28 -24.87 -1.45
C GLY A 70 -3.42 -23.90 -1.80
N ARG A 71 -4.62 -24.24 -1.32
CA ARG A 71 -5.90 -23.56 -1.64
C ARG A 71 -5.95 -22.07 -1.26
N GLY A 72 -5.09 -21.62 -0.35
CA GLY A 72 -5.00 -20.25 0.13
C GLY A 72 -4.06 -19.34 -0.66
N ALA A 73 -3.42 -19.83 -1.73
CA ALA A 73 -2.39 -19.11 -2.47
C ALA A 73 -2.79 -17.70 -2.94
N LYS A 74 -4.06 -17.49 -3.29
CA LYS A 74 -4.59 -16.17 -3.70
C LYS A 74 -5.40 -15.47 -2.59
N ARG A 75 -5.41 -16.04 -1.39
CA ARG A 75 -6.26 -15.64 -0.25
C ARG A 75 -5.48 -14.97 0.87
N VAL A 76 -4.14 -14.98 0.80
CA VAL A 76 -3.26 -14.40 1.82
C VAL A 76 -2.49 -13.22 1.23
N LEU A 77 -2.50 -12.10 1.93
CA LEU A 77 -1.84 -10.85 1.61
C LEU A 77 -0.66 -10.66 2.56
N TYR A 78 0.46 -10.19 2.03
CA TYR A 78 1.68 -9.98 2.82
C TYR A 78 1.73 -8.56 3.36
N GLY A 79 1.71 -8.41 4.68
CA GLY A 79 1.87 -7.14 5.36
C GLY A 79 3.22 -7.07 6.06
N SER A 80 4.04 -6.06 5.75
CA SER A 80 5.41 -6.00 6.28
C SER A 80 5.54 -5.39 7.67
N ASN A 81 4.45 -4.93 8.30
CA ASN A 81 4.48 -4.13 9.54
C ASN A 81 5.63 -3.12 9.59
N TYR A 82 5.92 -2.52 8.43
CA TYR A 82 6.96 -1.53 8.31
C TYR A 82 6.57 -0.35 9.20
N PRO A 83 7.51 0.15 10.02
CA PRO A 83 8.95 -0.11 10.01
C PRO A 83 9.52 -1.06 11.08
N MET A 84 8.70 -1.63 11.97
CA MET A 84 9.14 -2.62 12.98
C MET A 84 9.81 -3.85 12.35
N ILE A 85 9.40 -4.18 11.13
CA ILE A 85 10.05 -5.22 10.33
C ILE A 85 10.46 -4.61 8.99
N GLN A 86 11.77 -4.68 8.71
CA GLN A 86 12.36 -4.17 7.47
C GLN A 86 11.89 -4.98 6.26
N HIS A 87 11.57 -4.28 5.18
CA HIS A 87 11.03 -4.89 3.96
C HIS A 87 11.98 -5.94 3.35
N GLN A 88 13.29 -5.64 3.33
CA GLN A 88 14.32 -6.56 2.83
C GLN A 88 14.38 -7.86 3.64
N ALA A 89 14.21 -7.79 4.96
CA ALA A 89 14.22 -8.97 5.82
C ALA A 89 13.01 -9.88 5.54
N ILE A 90 11.84 -9.30 5.25
CA ILE A 90 10.66 -10.07 4.85
C ILE A 90 10.84 -10.67 3.47
N GLN A 91 11.32 -9.91 2.49
CA GLN A 91 11.54 -10.44 1.14
C GLN A 91 12.53 -11.62 1.15
N GLN A 92 13.66 -11.48 1.83
CA GLN A 92 14.63 -12.58 1.99
C GLN A 92 14.01 -13.81 2.66
N GLN A 93 13.20 -13.63 3.70
CA GLN A 93 12.55 -14.75 4.40
C GLN A 93 11.38 -15.36 3.61
N LEU A 94 10.69 -14.58 2.76
CA LEU A 94 9.63 -15.09 1.89
C LEU A 94 10.17 -15.98 0.78
N THR A 95 11.35 -15.65 0.21
CA THR A 95 12.02 -16.50 -0.77
C THR A 95 12.30 -17.90 -0.19
N ASN A 96 12.59 -18.00 1.11
CA ASN A 96 12.83 -19.27 1.79
C ASN A 96 11.57 -20.13 1.99
N LEU A 97 10.36 -19.59 1.76
CA LEU A 97 9.11 -20.32 1.91
C LEU A 97 8.72 -21.13 0.66
N ASN A 98 9.50 -21.04 -0.44
CA ASN A 98 9.24 -21.69 -1.73
C ASN A 98 7.81 -21.39 -2.25
N LEU A 99 7.41 -20.12 -2.22
CA LEU A 99 6.15 -19.66 -2.76
C LEU A 99 6.38 -19.20 -4.21
N GLU A 100 5.61 -19.70 -5.18
CA GLU A 100 5.74 -19.28 -6.58
C GLU A 100 5.60 -17.75 -6.74
N ASP A 101 6.45 -17.16 -7.59
CA ASP A 101 6.76 -15.72 -7.71
C ASP A 101 5.57 -14.76 -7.92
N ASP A 102 4.39 -15.26 -8.33
CA ASP A 102 3.24 -14.45 -8.72
C ASP A 102 2.30 -14.06 -7.54
N LYS A 103 2.76 -14.24 -6.28
CA LYS A 103 1.90 -14.20 -5.07
C LYS A 103 2.15 -13.02 -4.10
N MET A 104 3.02 -12.05 -4.41
CA MET A 104 3.41 -10.96 -3.48
C MET A 104 2.48 -9.71 -3.58
N ARG A 105 2.11 -9.07 -2.44
CA ARG A 105 1.10 -7.98 -2.10
C ARG A 105 1.50 -6.63 -1.38
N LEU A 106 2.69 -6.00 -1.46
CA LEU A 106 3.05 -4.63 -0.99
C LEU A 106 2.12 -3.42 -1.36
N ILE A 107 1.77 -2.57 -0.38
CA ILE A 107 0.98 -1.30 -0.51
C ILE A 107 1.52 -0.21 0.45
N LYS A 108 1.75 1.04 -0.01
CA LYS A 108 1.85 2.24 0.88
C LYS A 108 0.48 2.95 0.99
N ARG A 109 0.03 3.27 2.22
CA ARG A 109 -1.24 3.98 2.48
C ARG A 109 -1.08 5.51 2.36
N ILE A 110 -2.13 6.21 1.96
CA ILE A 110 -2.17 7.68 2.02
C ILE A 110 -2.53 8.10 3.44
N HIS A 111 -1.67 8.89 4.08
CA HIS A 111 -1.86 9.33 5.46
C HIS A 111 -1.08 10.62 5.72
N GLU A 112 -1.62 11.51 6.55
CA GLU A 112 -0.99 12.80 6.90
C GLU A 112 0.46 12.65 7.41
N TYR A 113 0.73 11.67 8.30
CA TYR A 113 2.10 11.46 8.81
C TYR A 113 3.08 10.93 7.77
N LYS A 114 2.59 10.30 6.69
CA LYS A 114 3.41 9.83 5.55
C LYS A 114 3.75 10.95 4.57
N ARG A 115 3.24 12.16 4.84
CA ARG A 115 3.60 13.43 4.18
C ARG A 115 3.53 13.40 2.66
N GLN A 116 2.57 12.66 2.06
CA GLN A 116 2.26 12.84 0.63
C GLN A 116 1.84 14.28 0.32
N LEU A 117 1.24 14.97 1.30
CA LEU A 117 0.97 16.41 1.22
C LEU A 117 2.26 17.23 1.04
N MET A 118 3.33 16.92 1.79
CA MET A 118 4.61 17.61 1.64
C MET A 118 5.22 17.35 0.26
N ASN A 119 5.14 16.12 -0.24
CA ASN A 119 5.61 15.79 -1.58
C ASN A 119 4.88 16.60 -2.65
N ILE A 120 3.54 16.64 -2.61
CA ILE A 120 2.79 17.40 -3.63
C ILE A 120 3.02 18.91 -3.52
N LEU A 121 3.23 19.46 -2.33
CA LEU A 121 3.63 20.87 -2.16
C LEU A 121 5.01 21.16 -2.79
N PHE A 122 5.96 20.23 -2.65
CA PHE A 122 7.25 20.33 -3.34
C PHE A 122 7.10 20.29 -4.87
N VAL A 123 6.22 19.43 -5.39
CA VAL A 123 5.89 19.39 -6.82
C VAL A 123 5.31 20.72 -7.31
N ILE A 124 4.40 21.33 -6.53
CA ILE A 124 3.85 22.66 -6.83
C ILE A 124 4.95 23.71 -6.83
N HIS A 125 5.83 23.71 -5.82
CA HIS A 125 6.96 24.64 -5.77
C HIS A 125 7.85 24.51 -7.01
N ARG A 126 8.24 23.29 -7.39
CA ARG A 126 9.05 23.04 -8.60
C ARG A 126 8.35 23.53 -9.87
N TYR A 127 7.04 23.30 -9.98
CA TYR A 127 6.26 23.82 -11.10
C TYR A 127 6.31 25.35 -11.18
N LEU A 128 6.13 26.05 -10.04
CA LEU A 128 6.21 27.51 -10.00
C LEU A 128 7.61 28.04 -10.35
N GLU A 129 8.65 27.36 -9.91
CA GLU A 129 10.03 27.70 -10.28
C GLU A 129 10.29 27.53 -11.78
N LEU A 130 9.77 26.45 -12.39
CA LEU A 130 9.83 26.28 -13.84
C LEU A 130 9.09 27.41 -14.57
N LYS A 131 7.93 27.86 -14.08
CA LYS A 131 7.19 28.98 -14.68
C LYS A 131 7.95 30.30 -14.60
N ARG A 132 8.71 30.52 -13.52
CA ARG A 132 9.53 31.74 -13.33
C ARG A 132 10.83 31.71 -14.10
N ALA A 133 11.40 30.53 -14.32
CA ALA A 133 12.65 30.36 -15.04
C ALA A 133 12.55 30.85 -16.50
N SER A 134 13.64 31.38 -17.03
CA SER A 134 13.76 31.70 -18.45
C SER A 134 13.73 30.41 -19.30
N PRO A 135 13.39 30.48 -20.60
CA PRO A 135 13.41 29.29 -21.46
C PRO A 135 14.76 28.55 -21.45
N GLY A 136 15.88 29.27 -21.44
CA GLY A 136 17.22 28.67 -21.37
C GLY A 136 17.50 27.97 -20.04
N ASP A 137 17.05 28.53 -18.93
CA ASP A 137 17.24 27.91 -17.60
C ASP A 137 16.35 26.66 -17.43
N ARG A 138 15.15 26.65 -18.05
CA ARG A 138 14.26 25.48 -18.04
C ARG A 138 14.89 24.29 -18.75
N GLU A 139 15.60 24.49 -19.84
CA GLU A 139 16.28 23.41 -20.58
C GLU A 139 17.38 22.73 -19.76
N GLN A 140 18.01 23.48 -18.85
CA GLN A 140 19.03 22.97 -17.94
C GLN A 140 18.42 22.25 -16.72
N CYS A 141 17.14 22.43 -16.44
CA CYS A 141 16.48 21.78 -15.32
C CYS A 141 16.34 20.27 -15.56
N GLN A 142 16.65 19.48 -14.53
CA GLN A 142 16.45 18.03 -14.59
C GLN A 142 14.96 17.71 -14.81
N LYS A 143 14.68 16.91 -15.83
CA LYS A 143 13.31 16.43 -16.13
C LYS A 143 12.87 15.44 -15.06
N ARG A 144 11.61 15.50 -14.63
CA ARG A 144 11.05 14.61 -13.61
C ARG A 144 9.65 14.14 -13.96
N VAL A 145 9.41 12.87 -13.67
CA VAL A 145 8.06 12.29 -13.63
C VAL A 145 7.80 11.88 -12.19
N VAL A 146 6.79 12.47 -11.57
CA VAL A 146 6.44 12.21 -10.17
C VAL A 146 5.20 11.34 -10.11
N LEU A 147 5.37 10.12 -9.62
CA LEU A 147 4.29 9.15 -9.46
C LEU A 147 3.93 9.03 -7.98
N ILE A 148 2.66 9.24 -7.64
CA ILE A 148 2.15 9.06 -6.28
C ILE A 148 1.08 7.98 -6.30
N GLY A 149 1.25 6.93 -5.49
CA GLY A 149 0.31 5.81 -5.41
C GLY A 149 -0.07 5.50 -3.96
N GLY A 150 -1.30 5.05 -3.76
CA GLY A 150 -1.76 4.57 -2.46
C GLY A 150 -3.28 4.51 -2.32
N LYS A 151 -3.74 4.05 -1.16
CA LYS A 151 -5.16 4.00 -0.80
C LYS A 151 -5.40 4.81 0.48
N ALA A 152 -6.52 5.52 0.54
CA ALA A 152 -7.03 6.16 1.75
C ALA A 152 -8.13 5.28 2.36
N ALA A 153 -8.23 5.24 3.68
CA ALA A 153 -9.37 4.63 4.35
C ALA A 153 -10.66 5.41 4.00
N THR A 154 -11.77 4.70 3.85
CA THR A 154 -13.06 5.28 3.43
C THR A 154 -13.54 6.41 4.34
N ALA A 155 -13.36 6.26 5.67
CA ALA A 155 -13.74 7.28 6.65
C ALA A 155 -12.75 8.47 6.74
N TYR A 156 -11.55 8.36 6.15
CA TYR A 156 -10.49 9.36 6.35
C TYR A 156 -10.62 10.51 5.34
N ALA A 157 -11.36 11.55 5.71
CA ALA A 157 -11.64 12.71 4.86
C ALA A 157 -10.36 13.41 4.35
N ASN A 158 -9.42 13.74 5.23
CA ASN A 158 -8.20 14.46 4.85
C ASN A 158 -7.34 13.68 3.84
N ALA A 159 -7.19 12.36 4.04
CA ALA A 159 -6.45 11.51 3.11
C ALA A 159 -7.09 11.52 1.70
N LYS A 160 -8.44 11.52 1.62
CA LYS A 160 -9.16 11.65 0.34
C LYS A 160 -8.97 13.04 -0.28
N ILE A 161 -8.95 14.10 0.52
CA ILE A 161 -8.65 15.46 0.04
C ILE A 161 -7.23 15.55 -0.52
N ILE A 162 -6.25 14.91 0.12
CA ILE A 162 -4.87 14.83 -0.41
C ILE A 162 -4.84 14.13 -1.78
N ILE A 163 -5.55 13.02 -1.94
CA ILE A 163 -5.67 12.33 -3.25
C ILE A 163 -6.30 13.27 -4.28
N LYS A 164 -7.37 13.98 -3.92
CA LYS A 164 -8.04 14.95 -4.80
C LYS A 164 -7.11 16.08 -5.21
N LEU A 165 -6.35 16.63 -4.27
CA LEU A 165 -5.33 17.65 -4.51
C LEU A 165 -4.29 17.16 -5.52
N ILE A 166 -3.70 15.98 -5.29
CA ILE A 166 -2.70 15.39 -6.19
C ILE A 166 -3.24 15.27 -7.62
N ASN A 167 -4.46 14.75 -7.78
CA ASN A 167 -5.08 14.59 -9.10
C ASN A 167 -5.33 15.94 -9.79
N ASN A 168 -5.77 16.95 -9.05
CA ASN A 168 -5.99 18.29 -9.60
C ASN A 168 -4.68 18.96 -10.02
N VAL A 169 -3.63 18.85 -9.21
CA VAL A 169 -2.28 19.36 -9.53
C VAL A 169 -1.71 18.67 -10.76
N ALA A 170 -1.83 17.33 -10.83
CA ALA A 170 -1.41 16.54 -11.99
C ALA A 170 -2.07 17.02 -13.29
N LYS A 171 -3.38 17.32 -13.26
CA LYS A 171 -4.09 17.86 -14.42
C LYS A 171 -3.52 19.20 -14.90
N VAL A 172 -3.23 20.11 -13.97
CA VAL A 172 -2.65 21.43 -14.31
C VAL A 172 -1.26 21.28 -14.92
N ILE A 173 -0.36 20.57 -14.23
CA ILE A 173 1.04 20.39 -14.66
C ILE A 173 1.12 19.70 -16.03
N ASN A 174 0.34 18.63 -16.23
CA ASN A 174 0.40 17.86 -17.46
C ASN A 174 -0.24 18.57 -18.66
N ALA A 175 -1.12 19.56 -18.41
CA ALA A 175 -1.75 20.36 -19.46
C ALA A 175 -0.99 21.65 -19.79
N ASP A 176 -0.02 22.07 -18.95
CA ASP A 176 0.76 23.27 -19.20
C ASP A 176 1.83 23.01 -20.28
N PRO A 177 1.72 23.62 -21.48
CA PRO A 177 2.67 23.42 -22.57
C PRO A 177 4.08 23.94 -22.23
N GLU A 178 4.21 24.90 -21.31
CA GLU A 178 5.52 25.46 -20.94
C GLU A 178 6.34 24.54 -20.03
N THR A 179 5.67 23.74 -19.19
CA THR A 179 6.35 22.94 -18.14
C THR A 179 6.24 21.44 -18.32
N SER A 180 5.24 20.94 -19.05
CA SER A 180 4.93 19.50 -19.15
C SER A 180 6.04 18.66 -19.82
N ALA A 181 6.95 19.30 -20.57
CA ALA A 181 8.16 18.67 -21.11
C ALA A 181 9.24 18.40 -20.04
N TYR A 182 9.19 19.11 -18.90
CA TYR A 182 10.19 19.05 -17.83
C TYR A 182 9.64 18.40 -16.55
N LEU A 183 8.35 18.55 -16.29
CA LEU A 183 7.70 18.02 -15.10
C LEU A 183 6.38 17.36 -15.49
N LYS A 184 6.24 16.08 -15.15
CA LYS A 184 4.96 15.37 -15.18
C LYS A 184 4.61 14.87 -13.79
N CYS A 185 3.32 14.80 -13.50
CA CYS A 185 2.83 14.23 -12.26
C CYS A 185 1.63 13.31 -12.53
N ALA A 186 1.55 12.17 -11.86
CA ALA A 186 0.39 11.29 -11.96
C ALA A 186 0.09 10.60 -10.63
N PHE A 187 -1.20 10.36 -10.39
CA PHE A 187 -1.65 9.49 -9.32
C PHE A 187 -1.90 8.08 -9.87
N VAL A 188 -1.33 7.05 -9.25
CA VAL A 188 -1.51 5.65 -9.64
C VAL A 188 -2.73 5.09 -8.91
N PRO A 189 -3.86 4.86 -9.60
CA PRO A 189 -5.06 4.33 -8.97
C PRO A 189 -4.85 2.87 -8.56
N ASN A 190 -5.59 2.43 -7.54
CA ASN A 190 -5.57 1.05 -7.05
C ASN A 190 -4.14 0.48 -6.85
N TYR A 191 -3.24 1.30 -6.29
CA TYR A 191 -1.88 0.85 -6.00
C TYR A 191 -1.90 -0.45 -5.17
N CYS A 192 -1.28 -1.47 -5.75
CA CYS A 192 -1.16 -2.84 -5.26
C CYS A 192 0.15 -3.41 -5.81
N VAL A 193 0.45 -4.70 -5.61
CA VAL A 193 1.74 -5.22 -6.08
C VAL A 193 1.89 -5.29 -7.56
N SER A 194 0.85 -5.64 -8.30
CA SER A 194 0.98 -5.64 -9.76
C SER A 194 1.44 -4.26 -10.26
N ALA A 195 0.98 -3.19 -9.62
CA ALA A 195 1.51 -1.85 -9.87
C ALA A 195 2.94 -1.66 -9.31
N ALA A 196 3.21 -2.10 -8.07
CA ALA A 196 4.52 -1.96 -7.44
C ALA A 196 5.66 -2.71 -8.16
N GLN A 197 5.41 -3.92 -8.68
CA GLN A 197 6.33 -4.73 -9.47
C GLN A 197 6.85 -4.00 -10.71
N VAL A 198 6.01 -3.15 -11.30
CA VAL A 198 6.41 -2.32 -12.45
C VAL A 198 7.08 -1.04 -11.98
N LEU A 199 6.51 -0.38 -10.97
CA LEU A 199 6.91 0.97 -10.57
C LEU A 199 8.22 1.01 -9.79
N ILE A 200 8.48 0.05 -8.90
CA ILE A 200 9.69 0.02 -8.06
C ILE A 200 10.96 -0.10 -8.92
N PRO A 201 11.11 -1.08 -9.83
CA PRO A 201 12.32 -1.19 -10.64
C PRO A 201 12.46 -0.06 -11.67
N ALA A 202 11.36 0.60 -12.04
CA ALA A 202 11.37 1.75 -12.94
C ALA A 202 11.64 3.10 -12.23
N SER A 203 11.80 3.10 -10.91
CA SER A 203 11.97 4.34 -10.13
C SER A 203 13.44 4.65 -9.87
N ASP A 204 13.90 5.83 -10.31
CA ASP A 204 15.22 6.35 -9.93
C ASP A 204 15.28 6.79 -8.46
N VAL A 205 14.17 7.31 -7.93
CA VAL A 205 14.06 7.83 -6.56
C VAL A 205 12.75 7.35 -5.92
N SER A 206 12.85 6.84 -4.68
CA SER A 206 11.69 6.46 -3.86
C SER A 206 11.61 7.33 -2.62
N GLU A 207 10.46 7.99 -2.41
CA GLU A 207 10.26 8.94 -1.32
C GLU A 207 9.83 8.26 -0.01
N HIS A 208 10.65 8.47 1.04
CA HIS A 208 10.45 8.00 2.41
C HIS A 208 10.53 9.18 3.38
N ILE A 209 9.54 10.06 3.28
CA ILE A 209 9.57 11.41 3.84
C ILE A 209 8.59 11.59 5.00
N SER A 210 8.27 10.58 5.79
CA SER A 210 7.33 10.74 6.89
C SER A 210 7.89 11.61 8.02
N THR A 211 7.05 12.12 8.92
CA THR A 211 7.54 12.90 10.06
C THR A 211 8.48 12.05 10.91
N ALA A 212 9.62 12.59 11.33
CA ALA A 212 10.59 11.85 12.13
C ALA A 212 9.91 11.31 13.41
N GLY A 213 10.14 10.03 13.73
CA GLY A 213 9.53 9.35 14.87
C GLY A 213 8.06 8.94 14.69
N THR A 214 7.43 9.24 13.54
CA THR A 214 6.08 8.72 13.22
C THR A 214 6.11 7.54 12.27
N GLU A 215 7.21 7.38 11.52
CA GLU A 215 7.67 6.07 11.09
C GLU A 215 8.63 5.58 12.19
N PRO A 216 8.33 4.46 12.85
CA PRO A 216 9.29 3.79 13.73
C PRO A 216 10.59 3.33 13.04
#